data_AF-A0A285P7M1-F1
#
_entry.id   AF-A0A285P7M1-F1
#
_cell.length_a   1.000
_cell.length_b   1.000
_cell.length_c   1.000
_cell.angle_alpha   90.00
_cell.angle_beta   90.00
_cell.angle_gamma   90.00
#
_symmetry.space_group_name_H-M   'P 1'
#
loop_
_entity.id
_entity.type
_entity.pdbx_description
1 polymer ?
#
loop_
_entity_poly.entity_id
_entity_poly.type
_entity_poly.pdbx_seq_one_letter_code
_entity_poly.pdbx_strand_id
1 'polypeptide(L)'
;MLESCQNAQERWGGVHLLIDRWLQERQQLIRTFNSLVEMPDEHVLSRAQLNEFCGSLVDYFSAGHFAVYEQLIGEARAFGDDAAVELAERICPRLEALTERALTFNDHCEKCDCSDLPDILARLEELGNALHERFELEDCLIEVLHTAHKQEDAEPA
;
A
#
# COMPACT_ATOMS: atom_id res chain seq x y z
N MET A 1 -13.47 -10.60 30.20
CA MET A 1 -13.91 -9.39 29.47
C MET A 1 -12.86 -8.30 29.52
N LEU A 2 -12.34 -7.90 30.69
CA LEU A 2 -11.25 -6.90 30.77
C LEU A 2 -9.91 -7.35 30.14
N GLU A 3 -9.54 -8.62 30.28
CA GLU A 3 -8.31 -9.16 29.65
C GLU A 3 -8.37 -9.20 28.12
N SER A 4 -9.58 -9.22 27.55
CA SER A 4 -9.79 -9.22 26.09
C SER A 4 -9.54 -7.82 25.51
N CYS A 5 -10.07 -6.79 26.17
CA CYS A 5 -9.85 -5.39 25.80
C CYS A 5 -8.37 -4.98 25.96
N GLN A 6 -7.71 -5.47 27.01
CA GLN A 6 -6.30 -5.15 27.25
C GLN A 6 -5.38 -5.73 26.15
N ASN A 7 -5.63 -6.97 25.72
CA ASN A 7 -4.91 -7.58 24.58
C ASN A 7 -5.23 -6.89 23.24
N ALA A 8 -6.49 -6.46 23.04
CA ALA A 8 -6.88 -5.74 21.83
C ALA A 8 -6.18 -4.39 21.73
N GLN A 9 -6.03 -3.66 22.83
CA GLN A 9 -5.35 -2.35 22.87
C GLN A 9 -3.84 -2.46 22.62
N GLU A 10 -3.17 -3.46 23.20
CA GLU A 10 -1.75 -3.71 22.95
C GLU A 10 -1.52 -4.11 21.48
N ARG A 11 -2.42 -4.92 20.92
CA ARG A 11 -2.41 -5.27 19.50
C ARG A 11 -2.61 -4.03 18.63
N TRP A 12 -3.62 -3.20 18.92
CA TRP A 12 -3.90 -1.96 18.20
C TRP A 12 -2.68 -1.04 18.16
N GLY A 13 -1.99 -0.86 19.28
CA GLY A 13 -0.75 -0.07 19.32
C GLY A 13 0.38 -0.64 18.45
N GLY A 14 0.50 -1.97 18.36
CA GLY A 14 1.46 -2.63 17.48
C GLY A 14 1.10 -2.49 15.99
N VAL A 15 -0.17 -2.65 15.63
CA VAL A 15 -0.66 -2.44 14.26
C VAL A 15 -0.53 -0.99 13.83
N HIS A 16 -0.76 -0.03 14.75
CA HIS A 16 -0.59 1.40 14.48
C HIS A 16 0.85 1.73 14.04
N LEU A 17 1.86 1.23 14.77
CA LEU A 17 3.27 1.43 14.43
C LEU A 17 3.65 0.76 13.10
N LEU A 18 3.04 -0.39 12.79
CA LEU A 18 3.23 -1.06 11.50
C LEU A 18 2.67 -0.21 10.34
N ILE A 19 1.47 0.36 10.51
CA ILE A 19 0.84 1.24 9.53
C ILE A 19 1.69 2.50 9.31
N ASP A 20 2.17 3.15 10.39
CA ASP A 20 3.02 4.34 10.29
C ASP A 20 4.28 4.08 9.45
N ARG A 21 4.94 2.93 9.67
CA ARG A 21 6.10 2.53 8.87
C ARG A 21 5.71 2.30 7.40
N TRP A 22 4.60 1.60 7.16
CA TRP A 22 4.16 1.31 5.80
C TRP A 22 3.77 2.58 5.03
N LEU A 23 3.17 3.57 5.70
CA LEU A 23 2.88 4.89 5.11
C LEU A 23 4.18 5.66 4.79
N GLN A 24 5.25 5.47 5.55
CA GLN A 24 6.58 6.02 5.19
C GLN A 24 7.14 5.34 3.93
N GLU A 25 6.97 4.02 3.80
CA GLU A 25 7.33 3.29 2.58
C GLU A 25 6.51 3.77 1.37
N ARG A 26 5.21 4.05 1.55
CA ARG A 26 4.37 4.70 0.53
C ARG A 26 4.93 6.05 0.10
N GLN A 27 5.32 6.90 1.05
CA GLN A 27 5.91 8.21 0.73
C GLN A 27 7.20 8.07 -0.06
N GLN A 28 8.04 7.08 0.27
CA GLN A 28 9.26 6.81 -0.49
C GLN A 28 8.95 6.36 -1.93
N LEU A 29 7.93 5.50 -2.11
CA LEU A 29 7.46 5.09 -3.43
C LEU A 29 6.97 6.28 -4.26
N ILE A 30 6.19 7.18 -3.66
CA ILE A 30 5.69 8.38 -4.34
C ILE A 30 6.85 9.30 -4.74
N ARG A 31 7.85 9.49 -3.88
CA ARG A 31 9.02 10.31 -4.18
C ARG A 31 9.83 9.77 -5.37
N THR A 32 10.07 8.45 -5.38
CA THR A 32 10.81 7.80 -6.47
C THR A 32 10.01 7.85 -7.77
N PHE A 33 8.69 7.67 -7.72
CA PHE A 33 7.80 7.85 -8.88
C PHE A 33 7.85 9.28 -9.43
N ASN A 34 7.70 10.29 -8.57
CA ASN A 34 7.75 11.70 -8.98
C ASN A 34 9.09 12.06 -9.63
N SER A 35 10.20 11.55 -9.10
CA SER A 35 11.52 11.74 -9.70
C SER A 35 11.63 11.15 -11.11
N LEU A 36 10.81 10.16 -11.48
CA LEU A 36 10.77 9.61 -12.84
C LEU A 36 9.93 10.47 -13.79
N VAL A 37 8.79 10.98 -13.33
CA VAL A 37 7.86 11.75 -14.18
C VAL A 37 8.21 13.23 -14.32
N GLU A 38 8.95 13.81 -13.35
CA GLU A 38 9.40 15.22 -13.39
C GLU A 38 10.68 15.43 -14.22
N MET A 39 11.17 14.38 -14.90
CA MET A 39 12.38 14.44 -15.71
C MET A 39 12.17 15.36 -16.95
N PRO A 40 13.06 16.34 -17.20
CA PRO A 40 12.96 17.19 -18.39
C PRO A 40 13.07 16.38 -19.68
N ASP A 41 12.34 16.78 -20.74
CA ASP A 41 12.30 16.19 -22.09
C ASP A 41 13.68 15.90 -22.73
N GLU A 42 14.77 16.46 -22.18
CA GLU A 42 16.14 16.37 -22.67
C GLU A 42 17.01 15.30 -21.97
N HIS A 43 16.50 14.61 -20.94
CA HIS A 43 17.24 13.58 -20.21
C HIS A 43 16.64 12.17 -20.38
N VAL A 44 17.50 11.21 -20.71
CA VAL A 44 17.17 9.78 -20.72
C VAL A 44 16.94 9.33 -19.28
N LEU A 45 15.80 8.67 -19.00
CA LEU A 45 15.54 8.01 -17.72
C LEU A 45 16.71 7.08 -17.37
N SER A 46 17.36 7.31 -16.22
CA SER A 46 18.46 6.45 -15.79
C SER A 46 17.93 5.09 -15.39
N ARG A 47 18.60 4.03 -15.85
CA ARG A 47 18.33 2.66 -15.39
C ARG A 47 18.41 2.54 -13.86
N ALA A 48 19.28 3.32 -13.22
CA ALA A 48 19.39 3.34 -11.77
C ALA A 48 18.12 3.87 -11.09
N GLN A 49 17.52 4.95 -11.62
CA GLN A 49 16.28 5.52 -11.08
C GLN A 49 15.10 4.56 -11.27
N LEU A 50 15.01 3.92 -12.43
CA LEU A 50 13.98 2.91 -12.70
C LEU A 50 14.12 1.71 -11.75
N ASN A 51 15.34 1.21 -11.53
CA ASN A 51 15.58 0.11 -10.60
C ASN A 51 15.25 0.50 -9.15
N GLU A 52 15.59 1.73 -8.72
CA GLU A 52 15.26 2.23 -7.38
C GLU A 52 13.74 2.29 -7.17
N PHE A 53 13.01 2.85 -8.14
CA PHE A 53 11.56 2.88 -8.11
C PHE A 53 10.95 1.47 -8.09
N CYS A 54 11.41 0.59 -8.97
CA CYS A 54 10.96 -0.81 -9.04
C CYS A 54 11.20 -1.56 -7.72
N GLY A 55 12.36 -1.36 -7.09
CA GLY A 55 12.64 -1.91 -5.76
C GLY A 55 11.67 -1.40 -4.71
N SER A 56 11.49 -0.07 -4.62
CA SER A 56 10.53 0.54 -3.68
C SER A 56 9.09 0.07 -3.93
N LEU A 57 8.72 -0.17 -5.19
CA LEU A 57 7.41 -0.66 -5.59
C LEU A 57 7.18 -2.08 -5.05
N VAL A 58 8.12 -3.00 -5.32
CA VAL A 58 8.02 -4.39 -4.85
C VAL A 58 8.03 -4.46 -3.32
N ASP A 59 8.88 -3.68 -2.65
CA ASP A 59 8.95 -3.63 -1.19
C ASP A 59 7.61 -3.16 -0.60
N TYR A 60 7.06 -2.05 -1.09
CA TYR A 60 5.79 -1.49 -0.62
C TYR A 60 4.61 -2.45 -0.82
N PHE A 61 4.55 -3.11 -1.99
CA PHE A 61 3.48 -4.05 -2.33
C PHE A 61 3.57 -5.30 -1.47
N SER A 62 4.79 -5.82 -1.26
CA SER A 62 5.06 -6.99 -0.42
C SER A 62 4.69 -6.73 1.04
N ALA A 63 5.06 -5.58 1.60
CA ALA A 63 4.69 -5.20 2.96
C ALA A 63 3.17 -5.16 3.16
N GLY A 64 2.42 -4.67 2.17
CA GLY A 64 0.95 -4.68 2.17
C GLY A 64 0.40 -6.11 2.29
N HIS A 65 0.73 -6.97 1.33
CA HIS A 65 0.18 -8.33 1.21
C HIS A 65 0.63 -9.28 2.33
N PHE A 66 1.88 -9.22 2.75
CA PHE A 66 2.47 -10.20 3.65
C PHE A 66 2.53 -9.77 5.12
N ALA A 67 2.11 -8.54 5.42
CA ALA A 67 2.07 -8.06 6.80
C ALA A 67 0.84 -7.19 7.07
N VAL A 68 0.69 -6.07 6.37
CA VAL A 68 -0.27 -5.03 6.79
C VAL A 68 -1.72 -5.49 6.68
N TYR A 69 -2.13 -6.05 5.55
CA TYR A 69 -3.53 -6.47 5.36
C TYR A 69 -3.94 -7.56 6.36
N GLU A 70 -3.05 -8.49 6.67
CA GLU A 70 -3.30 -9.53 7.69
C GLU A 70 -3.47 -8.91 9.08
N GLN A 71 -2.62 -7.95 9.46
CA GLN A 71 -2.73 -7.29 10.76
C GLN A 71 -4.01 -6.46 10.88
N LEU A 72 -4.40 -5.72 9.83
CA LEU A 72 -5.67 -4.96 9.79
C LEU A 72 -6.88 -5.88 9.96
N ILE A 73 -6.94 -6.98 9.19
CA ILE A 73 -8.05 -7.95 9.29
C ILE A 73 -8.04 -8.62 10.67
N GLY A 74 -6.86 -8.95 11.19
CA GLY A 74 -6.71 -9.54 12.52
C GLY A 74 -7.15 -8.60 13.64
N GLU A 75 -6.95 -7.28 13.47
CA GLU A 75 -7.45 -6.27 14.41
C GLU A 75 -8.98 -6.20 14.39
N ALA A 76 -9.60 -6.03 13.22
CA ALA A 76 -11.06 -6.03 13.11
C ALA A 76 -11.71 -7.29 13.74
N ARG A 77 -11.11 -8.47 13.53
CA ARG A 77 -11.55 -9.72 14.19
C ARG A 77 -11.41 -9.68 15.71
N ALA A 78 -10.36 -9.06 16.24
CA ALA A 78 -10.14 -8.95 17.69
C ALA A 78 -11.17 -8.02 18.36
N PHE A 79 -11.64 -7.00 17.64
CA PHE A 79 -12.72 -6.11 18.08
C PHE A 79 -14.12 -6.64 17.78
N GLY A 80 -14.24 -7.74 17.02
CA GLY A 80 -15.53 -8.35 16.67
C GLY A 80 -16.30 -7.58 15.57
N ASP A 81 -15.56 -6.85 14.73
CA ASP A 81 -16.12 -6.06 13.64
C ASP A 81 -16.24 -6.89 12.36
N ASP A 82 -17.25 -7.76 12.33
CA ASP A 82 -17.50 -8.66 11.19
C ASP A 82 -17.76 -7.88 9.89
N ALA A 83 -18.36 -6.69 9.97
CA ALA A 83 -18.64 -5.85 8.80
C ALA A 83 -17.35 -5.29 8.18
N ALA A 84 -16.38 -4.88 9.00
CA ALA A 84 -15.06 -4.46 8.53
C ALA A 84 -14.29 -5.61 7.89
N VAL A 85 -14.41 -6.84 8.43
CA VAL A 85 -13.81 -8.04 7.85
C VAL A 85 -14.42 -8.36 6.48
N GLU A 86 -15.75 -8.34 6.34
CA GLU A 86 -16.42 -8.56 5.06
C GLU A 86 -16.04 -7.50 4.00
N LEU A 87 -15.84 -6.25 4.42
CA LEU A 87 -15.36 -5.20 3.51
C LEU A 87 -13.94 -5.51 3.01
N ALA A 88 -13.03 -5.91 3.91
CA ALA A 88 -11.67 -6.27 3.53
C ALA A 88 -11.65 -7.42 2.52
N GLU A 89 -12.46 -8.45 2.72
CA GLU A 89 -12.60 -9.59 1.79
C GLU A 89 -13.05 -9.16 0.38
N ARG A 90 -13.76 -8.04 0.25
CA ARG A 90 -14.17 -7.47 -1.04
C ARG A 90 -13.10 -6.57 -1.67
N ILE A 91 -12.29 -5.90 -0.85
CA ILE A 91 -11.24 -4.97 -1.32
C ILE A 91 -9.95 -5.72 -1.70
N CYS A 92 -9.55 -6.73 -0.93
CA CYS A 92 -8.30 -7.47 -1.15
C CYS A 92 -8.14 -8.02 -2.58
N PRO A 93 -9.15 -8.64 -3.22
CA PRO A 93 -9.03 -9.10 -4.60
C PRO A 93 -8.73 -7.97 -5.61
N ARG A 94 -9.22 -6.74 -5.34
CA ARG A 94 -8.89 -5.60 -6.19
C ARG A 94 -7.45 -5.14 -5.99
N LEU A 95 -6.94 -5.17 -4.76
CA LEU A 95 -5.53 -4.86 -4.45
C LEU A 95 -4.57 -5.89 -5.07
N GLU A 96 -4.95 -7.17 -5.11
CA GLU A 96 -4.22 -8.22 -5.82
C GLU A 96 -4.16 -7.93 -7.33
N ALA A 97 -5.28 -7.60 -7.96
CA ALA A 97 -5.31 -7.25 -9.38
C ALA A 97 -4.46 -6.01 -9.72
N LEU A 98 -4.43 -5.01 -8.84
CA LEU A 98 -3.56 -3.84 -8.98
C LEU A 98 -2.08 -4.20 -8.81
N THR A 99 -1.78 -5.19 -7.97
CA THR A 99 -0.44 -5.74 -7.77
C THR A 99 0.06 -6.43 -9.03
N GLU A 100 -0.76 -7.26 -9.66
CA GLU A 100 -0.40 -7.92 -10.93
C GLU A 100 -0.07 -6.92 -12.04
N ARG A 101 -0.85 -5.82 -12.12
CA ARG A 101 -0.58 -4.73 -13.08
C ARG A 101 0.77 -4.05 -12.80
N ALA A 102 1.08 -3.77 -11.53
CA ALA A 102 2.34 -3.17 -11.13
C ALA A 102 3.54 -4.11 -11.38
N LEU A 103 3.39 -5.42 -11.13
CA LEU A 103 4.42 -6.41 -11.43
C LEU A 103 4.66 -6.55 -12.93
N THR A 104 3.63 -6.40 -13.76
CA THR A 104 3.78 -6.37 -15.23
C THR A 104 4.67 -5.20 -15.67
N PHE A 105 4.55 -4.04 -15.03
CA PHE A 105 5.46 -2.91 -15.25
C PHE A 105 6.89 -3.24 -14.80
N ASN A 106 7.06 -3.77 -13.59
CA ASN A 106 8.36 -4.14 -13.04
C ASN A 106 9.10 -5.11 -13.98
N ASP A 107 8.41 -6.16 -14.42
CA ASP A 107 8.91 -7.15 -15.37
C ASP A 107 9.35 -6.53 -16.71
N HIS A 108 8.60 -5.54 -17.19
CA HIS A 108 8.94 -4.82 -18.42
C HIS A 108 10.23 -4.02 -18.25
N CYS A 109 10.37 -3.30 -17.13
CA CYS A 109 11.60 -2.59 -16.80
C CYS A 109 12.79 -3.54 -16.69
N GLU A 110 12.64 -4.73 -16.12
CA GLU A 110 13.72 -5.71 -16.06
C GLU A 110 14.18 -6.19 -17.45
N LYS A 111 13.22 -6.48 -18.34
CA LYS A 111 13.46 -7.16 -19.63
C LYS A 111 13.88 -6.24 -20.78
N CYS A 112 13.52 -4.96 -20.74
CA CYS A 112 13.84 -3.99 -21.80
C CYS A 112 14.99 -3.06 -21.39
N ASP A 113 15.81 -2.64 -22.35
CA ASP A 113 16.89 -1.65 -22.16
C ASP A 113 16.37 -0.22 -21.93
N CYS A 114 15.06 -0.06 -21.67
CA CYS A 114 14.40 1.20 -21.41
C CYS A 114 14.71 2.32 -22.43
N SER A 115 14.98 1.92 -23.68
CA SER A 115 15.46 2.83 -24.73
C SER A 115 14.32 3.56 -25.43
N ASP A 116 13.09 3.03 -25.33
CA ASP A 116 11.88 3.63 -25.87
C ASP A 116 11.20 4.47 -24.79
N LEU A 117 11.63 5.74 -24.69
CA LEU A 117 11.13 6.69 -23.70
C LEU A 117 9.60 6.88 -23.78
N PRO A 118 8.98 7.06 -24.98
CA PRO A 118 7.52 7.09 -25.11
C PRO A 118 6.78 5.89 -24.51
N ASP A 119 7.25 4.66 -24.75
CA ASP A 119 6.60 3.45 -24.20
C ASP A 119 6.67 3.43 -22.66
N ILE A 120 7.83 3.79 -22.09
CA ILE A 120 7.99 3.84 -20.63
C ILE A 120 7.11 4.91 -19.99
N LEU A 121 7.03 6.10 -20.60
CA LEU A 121 6.19 7.19 -20.09
C LEU A 121 4.71 6.79 -20.09
N ALA A 122 4.22 6.17 -21.16
CA ALA A 122 2.85 5.68 -21.22
C ALA A 122 2.57 4.62 -20.13
N ARG A 123 3.51 3.70 -19.91
CA ARG A 123 3.39 2.70 -18.84
C ARG A 123 3.47 3.30 -17.44
N LEU A 124 4.28 4.34 -17.23
CA LEU A 124 4.34 5.08 -15.97
C LEU A 124 3.02 5.79 -15.69
N GLU A 125 2.37 6.35 -16.71
CA GLU A 125 1.02 6.94 -16.57
C GLU A 125 -0.02 5.87 -16.17
N GLU A 126 -0.03 4.71 -16.83
CA GLU A 126 -0.91 3.60 -16.47
C GLU A 126 -0.66 3.09 -15.04
N LEU A 127 0.61 3.00 -14.64
CA LEU A 127 1.01 2.61 -13.29
C LEU A 127 0.60 3.65 -12.26
N GLY A 128 0.77 4.95 -12.55
CA GLY A 128 0.35 6.04 -11.68
C GLY A 128 -1.14 5.99 -11.38
N ASN A 129 -1.98 5.72 -12.39
CA ASN A 129 -3.41 5.51 -12.20
C ASN A 129 -3.72 4.28 -11.32
N ALA A 130 -2.99 3.17 -11.51
CA ALA A 130 -3.14 1.98 -10.68
C ALA A 130 -2.71 2.22 -9.22
N LEU A 131 -1.63 2.98 -9.01
CA LEU A 131 -1.14 3.36 -7.69
C LEU A 131 -2.14 4.27 -6.96
N HIS A 132 -2.71 5.26 -7.67
CA HIS A 132 -3.72 6.12 -7.09
C HIS A 132 -4.94 5.33 -6.61
N GLU A 133 -5.48 4.45 -7.45
CA GLU A 133 -6.59 3.57 -7.06
C GLU A 133 -6.22 2.67 -5.88
N ARG A 134 -4.99 2.13 -5.89
CA ARG A 134 -4.49 1.30 -4.79
C ARG A 134 -4.46 2.08 -3.47
N PHE A 135 -3.93 3.29 -3.47
CA PHE A 135 -3.83 4.11 -2.26
C PHE A 135 -5.21 4.44 -1.67
N GLU A 136 -6.20 4.77 -2.51
CA GLU A 136 -7.58 5.01 -2.04
C GLU A 136 -8.19 3.78 -1.36
N LEU A 137 -7.97 2.59 -1.93
CA LEU A 137 -8.45 1.33 -1.34
C LEU A 137 -7.73 1.01 -0.03
N GLU A 138 -6.42 1.25 0.04
CA GLU A 138 -5.64 1.04 1.25
C GLU A 138 -6.00 2.02 2.36
N ASP A 139 -6.29 3.27 2.01
CA ASP A 139 -6.78 4.27 2.96
C ASP A 139 -8.16 3.90 3.49
N CYS A 140 -9.02 3.35 2.63
CA CYS A 140 -10.30 2.78 3.06
C CYS A 140 -10.11 1.60 4.02
N LEU A 141 -9.14 0.71 3.77
CA LEU A 141 -8.83 -0.38 4.70
C LEU A 141 -8.33 0.16 6.05
N ILE A 142 -7.39 1.11 6.06
CA ILE A 142 -6.89 1.69 7.32
C ILE A 142 -8.03 2.34 8.10
N GLU A 143 -8.90 3.09 7.42
CA GLU A 143 -9.99 3.80 8.09
C GLU A 143 -10.99 2.84 8.73
N VAL A 144 -11.41 1.82 8.00
CA VAL A 144 -12.46 0.89 8.45
C VAL A 144 -11.92 -0.16 9.42
N LEU A 145 -10.69 -0.66 9.23
CA LEU A 145 -10.15 -1.76 10.03
C LEU A 145 -9.27 -1.32 11.19
N HIS A 146 -8.86 -0.04 11.27
CA HIS A 146 -7.95 0.43 12.32
C HIS A 146 -8.36 1.76 12.95
N THR A 147 -8.67 2.79 12.15
CA THR A 147 -9.10 4.09 12.72
C THR A 147 -10.41 3.97 13.47
N ALA A 148 -11.35 3.13 12.99
CA ALA A 148 -12.64 2.87 13.65
C ALA A 148 -12.49 2.41 15.11
N HIS A 149 -11.47 1.60 15.41
CA HIS A 149 -11.24 1.06 16.77
C HIS A 149 -10.44 2.01 17.68
N LYS A 150 -10.04 3.20 17.19
CA LYS A 150 -9.28 4.20 17.97
C LYS A 150 -10.06 4.80 19.15
N GLN A 151 -11.40 4.77 19.13
CA GLN A 151 -12.25 5.48 20.09
C GLN A 151 -13.32 4.63 20.80
N GLU A 152 -13.40 3.32 20.59
CA GLU A 152 -14.46 2.48 21.20
C GLU A 152 -14.38 2.38 22.76
N ASP A 153 -13.41 3.00 23.43
CA ASP A 153 -13.31 3.07 24.90
C ASP A 153 -13.33 4.51 25.48
N ALA A 154 -13.70 5.54 24.70
CA ALA A 154 -13.99 6.87 25.25
C ALA A 154 -15.44 7.01 25.75
N GLU A 155 -16.01 5.98 26.38
CA GLU A 155 -17.24 6.10 27.19
C GLU A 155 -17.08 5.43 28.56
N PRO A 156 -16.73 6.21 29.60
CA PRO A 156 -17.30 6.02 30.92
C PRO A 156 -18.55 6.90 31.05
N ALA A 157 -19.66 6.27 31.43
CA ALA A 157 -20.94 6.89 31.77
C ALA A 157 -20.85 8.04 32.79
#